data_AF-C7N291-F1
#
_entry.id   AF-C7N291-F1
#
_cell.length_a   1.000
_cell.length_b   1.000
_cell.length_c   1.000
_cell.angle_alpha   90.00
_cell.angle_beta   90.00
_cell.angle_gamma   90.00
#
_symmetry.space_group_name_H-M   'P 1'
#
loop_
_entity.id
_entity.type
_entity.pdbx_description
1 polymer ?
#
loop_
_entity_poly.entity_id
_entity_poly.type
_entity_poly.pdbx_seq_one_letter_code
_entity_poly.pdbx_strand_id
1 'polypeptide(L)'
;MIVDETKTCSDINACLDSSVVAMRVAGKDEAHGIVRAGGRLFSVSFSIGKQPQLIVHPPACVATGARRSFVLGCAERCSKDPAWFGMWMDPKDGELVYNVRLSDVSTDSFDRAAKAAIEFLGKNWDEIIGLATAPAASDPEDDEVALLSTLF
;
A
#
# COMPACT_ATOMS: atom_id res chain seq x y z
N MET A 1 1.11 4.99 30.10
CA MET A 1 0.27 5.14 28.90
C MET A 1 -0.43 3.81 28.72
N ILE A 2 -1.71 3.75 29.05
CA ILE A 2 -2.48 2.49 28.99
C ILE A 2 -2.94 2.37 27.54
N VAL A 3 -2.36 1.41 26.82
CA VAL A 3 -2.89 0.96 25.53
C VAL A 3 -4.19 0.26 25.87
N ASP A 4 -5.31 0.75 25.36
CA ASP A 4 -6.60 0.09 25.52
C ASP A 4 -6.63 -1.16 24.63
N GLU A 5 -6.24 -2.30 25.20
CA GLU A 5 -6.12 -3.60 24.51
C GLU A 5 -7.47 -4.24 24.14
N THR A 6 -8.59 -3.56 24.39
CA THR A 6 -9.94 -4.10 24.17
C THR A 6 -10.47 -3.87 22.76
N LYS A 7 -9.84 -3.00 21.97
CA LYS A 7 -10.34 -2.63 20.65
C LYS A 7 -9.91 -3.59 19.56
N THR A 8 -10.81 -3.80 18.61
CA THR A 8 -10.65 -4.76 17.51
C THR A 8 -10.91 -4.08 16.16
N CYS A 9 -10.60 -4.76 15.07
CA CYS A 9 -10.97 -4.32 13.73
C CYS A 9 -12.44 -3.96 13.51
N SER A 10 -13.34 -4.41 14.40
CA SER A 10 -14.75 -4.03 14.37
C SER A 10 -14.95 -2.52 14.60
N ASP A 11 -14.09 -1.87 15.39
CA ASP A 11 -14.18 -0.44 15.72
C ASP A 11 -13.79 0.46 14.53
N ILE A 12 -12.87 -0.02 13.68
CA ILE A 12 -12.47 0.66 12.43
C ILE A 12 -13.66 0.76 11.47
N ASN A 13 -14.53 -0.26 11.43
CA ASN A 13 -15.66 -0.30 10.51
C ASN A 13 -16.58 0.91 10.72
N ALA A 14 -16.92 1.18 11.99
CA ALA A 14 -17.81 2.28 12.36
C ALA A 14 -17.26 3.67 11.96
N CYS A 15 -15.94 3.83 11.88
CA CYS A 15 -15.31 5.12 11.55
C CYS A 15 -15.12 5.33 10.03
N LEU A 16 -14.94 4.24 9.28
CA LEU A 16 -14.76 4.24 7.84
C LEU A 16 -16.06 3.95 7.07
N ASP A 17 -17.20 3.90 7.75
CA ASP A 17 -18.50 3.42 7.24
C ASP A 17 -18.90 3.98 5.86
N SER A 18 -18.56 5.24 5.55
CA SER A 18 -18.85 5.85 4.24
C SER A 18 -17.95 5.36 3.10
N SER A 19 -16.77 4.85 3.43
CA SER A 19 -15.76 4.36 2.51
C SER A 19 -15.66 2.84 2.49
N VAL A 20 -16.12 2.11 3.51
CA VAL A 20 -16.08 0.64 3.52
C VAL A 20 -17.29 0.09 2.76
N VAL A 21 -17.03 -0.73 1.75
CA VAL A 21 -18.07 -1.44 0.98
C VAL A 21 -18.32 -2.82 1.56
N ALA A 22 -17.24 -3.50 1.95
CA ALA A 22 -17.30 -4.78 2.62
C ALA A 22 -16.05 -4.92 3.50
N MET A 23 -16.19 -5.45 4.71
CA MET A 23 -15.04 -5.78 5.54
C MET A 23 -15.31 -7.08 6.29
N ARG A 24 -14.28 -7.92 6.36
CA ARG A 24 -14.24 -9.15 7.11
C ARG A 24 -13.10 -9.04 8.11
N VAL A 25 -13.45 -9.12 9.39
CA VAL A 25 -12.46 -9.25 10.47
C VAL A 25 -11.80 -10.63 10.35
N ALA A 26 -10.48 -10.66 10.23
CA ALA A 26 -9.68 -11.88 10.13
C ALA A 26 -9.05 -12.29 11.46
N GLY A 27 -8.88 -11.33 12.38
CA GLY A 27 -8.39 -11.57 13.72
C GLY A 27 -8.61 -10.37 14.63
N LYS A 28 -7.98 -10.37 15.81
CA LYS A 28 -8.08 -9.25 16.76
C LYS A 28 -7.55 -7.95 16.15
N ASP A 29 -6.45 -8.05 15.41
CA ASP A 29 -5.67 -6.92 14.91
C ASP A 29 -5.63 -6.84 13.38
N GLU A 30 -6.37 -7.69 12.67
CA GLU A 30 -6.37 -7.72 11.20
C GLU A 30 -7.77 -7.83 10.59
N ALA A 31 -8.01 -7.03 9.54
CA ALA A 31 -9.22 -7.08 8.72
C ALA A 31 -8.87 -7.03 7.24
N HIS A 32 -9.67 -7.69 6.42
CA HIS A 32 -9.61 -7.58 4.97
C HIS A 32 -10.91 -6.98 4.47
N GLY A 33 -10.84 -6.13 3.45
CA GLY A 33 -12.03 -5.48 2.96
C GLY A 33 -11.88 -4.86 1.59
N ILE A 34 -13.00 -4.32 1.14
CA ILE A 34 -13.12 -3.51 -0.05
C ILE A 34 -13.50 -2.11 0.41
N VAL A 35 -12.67 -1.13 0.06
CA VAL A 35 -12.95 0.28 0.33
C VAL A 35 -13.22 1.02 -0.97
N ARG A 36 -14.04 2.07 -0.88
CA ARG A 36 -14.34 3.03 -1.92
C ARG A 36 -13.57 4.31 -1.65
N ALA A 37 -12.71 4.70 -2.59
CA ALA A 37 -11.95 5.95 -2.55
C ALA A 37 -11.91 6.60 -3.93
N GLY A 38 -12.11 7.92 -4.02
CA GLY A 38 -12.10 8.61 -5.34
C GLY A 38 -13.06 8.01 -6.38
N GLY A 39 -14.20 7.44 -5.94
CA GLY A 39 -15.17 6.75 -6.81
C GLY A 39 -14.81 5.31 -7.24
N ARG A 40 -13.64 4.80 -6.84
CA ARG A 40 -13.12 3.47 -7.20
C ARG A 40 -13.16 2.50 -6.04
N LEU A 41 -13.06 1.21 -6.32
CA LEU A 41 -13.01 0.13 -5.31
C LEU A 41 -11.62 -0.46 -5.23
N PHE A 42 -11.15 -0.72 -4.01
CA PHE A 42 -9.82 -1.24 -3.73
C PHE A 42 -9.92 -2.41 -2.75
N SER A 43 -9.20 -3.48 -3.02
CA SER A 43 -8.99 -4.57 -2.06
C SER A 43 -7.87 -4.18 -1.10
N VAL A 44 -8.15 -4.24 0.20
CA VAL A 44 -7.22 -3.79 1.23
C VAL A 44 -7.20 -4.72 2.43
N SER A 45 -6.07 -4.75 3.14
CA SER A 45 -5.97 -5.27 4.50
C SER A 45 -5.63 -4.13 5.46
N PHE A 46 -6.28 -4.12 6.61
CA PHE A 46 -5.96 -3.22 7.73
C PHE A 46 -5.31 -4.04 8.82
N SER A 47 -4.13 -3.61 9.27
CA SER A 47 -3.46 -4.14 10.46
C SER A 47 -3.42 -3.07 11.55
N ILE A 48 -3.80 -3.43 12.78
CA ILE A 48 -3.87 -2.58 13.98
C ILE A 48 -2.77 -2.96 14.99
N GLY A 49 -1.77 -3.73 14.58
CA GLY A 49 -0.66 -4.10 15.45
C GLY A 49 0.14 -2.88 15.96
N LYS A 50 1.34 -3.13 16.52
CA LYS A 50 2.20 -2.06 17.07
C LYS A 50 2.46 -0.89 16.12
N GLN A 51 2.37 -1.12 14.81
CA GLN A 51 2.35 -0.09 13.79
C GLN A 51 1.18 -0.38 12.85
N PRO A 52 0.19 0.51 12.78
CA PRO A 52 -0.91 0.30 11.87
C PRO A 52 -0.50 0.49 10.42
N GLN A 53 -1.09 -0.34 9.58
CA GLN A 53 -0.75 -0.42 8.17
C GLN A 53 -2.02 -0.59 7.35
N LEU A 54 -2.10 0.13 6.25
CA LEU A 54 -3.03 -0.16 5.17
C LEU A 54 -2.26 -0.87 4.07
N ILE A 55 -2.58 -2.13 3.85
CA ILE A 55 -2.03 -2.92 2.76
C ILE A 55 -3.02 -2.85 1.63
N VAL A 56 -2.56 -2.40 0.47
CA VAL A 56 -3.35 -2.36 -0.75
C VAL A 56 -2.87 -3.50 -1.63
N HIS A 57 -3.81 -4.35 -2.00
CA HIS A 57 -3.55 -5.44 -2.92
C HIS A 57 -3.64 -4.86 -4.32
N PRO A 58 -2.52 -4.77 -5.07
CA PRO A 58 -2.62 -4.38 -6.45
C PRO A 58 -3.49 -5.40 -7.20
N PRO A 59 -4.13 -5.00 -8.31
CA PRO A 59 -4.66 -5.99 -9.24
C PRO A 59 -3.53 -6.96 -9.62
N ALA A 60 -3.88 -8.22 -9.89
CA ALA A 60 -2.99 -9.39 -10.00
C ALA A 60 -1.79 -9.30 -10.99
N CYS A 61 -1.49 -8.13 -11.54
CA CYS A 61 -0.70 -7.91 -12.74
C CYS A 61 0.68 -7.26 -12.51
N VAL A 62 1.16 -7.03 -11.29
CA VAL A 62 2.55 -6.57 -11.11
C VAL A 62 3.49 -7.75 -11.33
N ALA A 63 3.88 -7.96 -12.59
CA ALA A 63 4.82 -9.01 -12.99
C ALA A 63 6.11 -8.90 -12.17
N THR A 64 6.69 -10.03 -11.76
CA THR A 64 7.88 -10.08 -10.90
C THR A 64 9.03 -9.22 -11.44
N GLY A 65 9.21 -9.14 -12.76
CA GLY A 65 10.23 -8.28 -13.40
C GLY A 65 9.95 -6.77 -13.32
N ALA A 66 8.68 -6.36 -13.21
CA ALA A 66 8.31 -4.94 -13.08
C ALA A 66 8.32 -4.46 -11.61
N ARG A 67 8.44 -5.37 -10.64
CA ARG A 67 8.44 -5.04 -9.20
C ARG A 67 9.56 -4.05 -8.83
N ARG A 68 10.77 -4.26 -9.36
CA ARG A 68 11.93 -3.38 -9.10
C ARG A 68 11.70 -1.98 -9.63
N SER A 69 11.28 -1.84 -10.89
CA SER A 69 10.97 -0.55 -11.52
C SER A 69 9.84 0.18 -10.80
N PHE A 70 8.81 -0.55 -10.38
CA PHE A 70 7.69 0.01 -9.61
C PHE A 70 8.15 0.54 -8.23
N VAL A 71 8.92 -0.25 -7.47
CA VAL A 71 9.48 0.18 -6.17
C VAL A 71 10.35 1.43 -6.33
N LEU A 72 11.21 1.46 -7.34
CA LEU A 72 12.06 2.63 -7.62
C LEU A 72 11.21 3.85 -8.01
N GLY A 73 10.17 3.66 -8.83
CA GLY A 73 9.24 4.72 -9.20
C GLY A 73 8.51 5.30 -7.98
N CYS A 74 8.03 4.46 -7.07
CA CYS A 74 7.47 4.91 -5.80
C CYS A 74 8.52 5.68 -4.98
N ALA A 75 9.74 5.16 -4.81
CA ALA A 75 10.79 5.81 -4.03
C ALA A 75 11.20 7.18 -4.62
N GLU A 76 11.35 7.27 -5.94
CA GLU A 76 11.62 8.52 -6.64
C GLU A 76 10.47 9.51 -6.41
N ARG A 77 9.22 9.04 -6.47
CA ARG A 77 8.06 9.91 -6.22
C ARG A 77 8.02 10.42 -4.79
N CYS A 78 8.25 9.55 -3.81
CA CYS A 78 8.41 9.92 -2.39
C CYS A 78 9.48 11.01 -2.17
N SER A 79 10.55 11.01 -2.97
CA SER A 79 11.61 12.02 -2.86
C SER A 79 11.20 13.41 -3.38
N LYS A 80 10.28 13.46 -4.34
CA LYS A 80 9.82 14.69 -5.00
C LYS A 80 8.53 15.23 -4.39
N ASP A 81 7.67 14.36 -3.91
CA ASP A 81 6.40 14.68 -3.28
C ASP A 81 6.32 14.00 -1.90
N PRO A 82 6.44 14.78 -0.81
CA PRO A 82 6.27 14.27 0.54
C PRO A 82 4.93 13.58 0.73
N ALA A 83 3.86 13.93 0.01
CA ALA A 83 2.56 13.25 0.19
C ALA A 83 2.64 11.73 -0.08
N TRP A 84 3.63 11.26 -0.85
CA TRP A 84 3.91 9.86 -1.10
C TRP A 84 4.73 9.16 0.00
N PHE A 85 5.22 9.91 1.01
CA PHE A 85 5.99 9.32 2.13
C PHE A 85 5.19 8.19 2.81
N GLY A 86 5.88 7.12 3.20
CA GLY A 86 5.26 6.00 3.91
C GLY A 86 4.74 4.88 3.02
N MET A 87 4.87 5.00 1.69
CA MET A 87 4.62 3.89 0.78
C MET A 87 5.86 3.02 0.58
N TRP A 88 5.69 1.71 0.65
CA TRP A 88 6.67 0.75 0.15
C TRP A 88 5.95 -0.49 -0.36
N MET A 89 6.63 -1.31 -1.16
CA MET A 89 6.09 -2.58 -1.63
C MET A 89 6.85 -3.74 -0.99
N ASP A 90 6.15 -4.79 -0.58
CA ASP A 90 6.80 -6.04 -0.20
C ASP A 90 7.28 -6.75 -1.48
N PRO A 91 8.59 -6.93 -1.70
CA PRO A 91 9.12 -7.52 -2.92
C PRO A 91 8.75 -9.01 -3.06
N LYS A 92 8.43 -9.70 -1.96
CA LYS A 92 8.06 -11.11 -1.93
C LYS A 92 6.60 -11.28 -2.31
N ASP A 93 5.72 -10.53 -1.67
CA ASP A 93 4.27 -10.72 -1.79
C ASP A 93 3.62 -9.81 -2.83
N GLY A 94 4.35 -8.80 -3.31
CA GLY A 94 3.87 -7.87 -4.34
C GLY A 94 2.78 -6.93 -3.83
N GLU A 95 2.70 -6.75 -2.51
CA GLU A 95 1.69 -5.93 -1.87
C GLU A 95 2.20 -4.49 -1.70
N LEU A 96 1.35 -3.51 -1.98
CA LEU A 96 1.65 -2.11 -1.74
C LEU A 96 1.24 -1.75 -0.32
N VAL A 97 2.21 -1.51 0.54
CA VAL A 97 1.99 -1.18 1.94
C VAL A 97 2.08 0.33 2.12
N TYR A 98 0.99 0.93 2.57
CA TYR A 98 0.99 2.29 3.09
C TYR A 98 1.14 2.24 4.60
N ASN A 99 2.31 2.68 5.06
CA ASN A 99 2.64 2.77 6.48
C ASN A 99 2.56 4.23 6.93
N VAL A 100 1.78 4.46 7.98
CA VAL A 100 1.76 5.74 8.69
C VAL A 100 2.45 5.55 10.03
N ARG A 101 3.50 6.33 10.26
CA ARG A 101 4.07 6.43 11.60
C ARG A 101 3.13 7.24 12.48
N LEU A 102 2.51 6.58 13.46
CA LEU A 102 1.75 7.27 14.50
C LEU A 102 2.67 7.66 15.65
N SER A 103 2.50 8.90 16.13
CA SER A 103 3.15 9.39 17.35
C SER A 103 2.61 8.72 18.62
N ASP A 104 1.41 8.15 18.55
CA ASP A 104 0.70 7.50 19.64
C ASP A 104 -0.24 6.39 19.12
N VAL A 105 -0.47 5.37 19.94
CA VAL A 105 -1.27 4.18 19.61
C VAL A 105 -2.69 4.35 20.15
N SER A 106 -3.35 5.45 19.79
CA SER A 106 -4.74 5.77 20.19
C SER A 106 -5.71 5.57 19.03
N THR A 107 -6.96 5.18 19.32
CA THR A 107 -8.02 4.96 18.31
C THR A 107 -8.13 6.12 17.32
N ASP A 108 -8.10 7.34 17.82
CA ASP A 108 -8.22 8.55 16.99
C ASP A 108 -7.03 8.74 16.05
N SER A 109 -5.83 8.28 16.45
CA SER A 109 -4.66 8.29 15.59
C SER A 109 -4.74 7.19 14.52
N PHE A 110 -5.30 6.02 14.84
CA PHE A 110 -5.57 4.97 13.85
C PHE A 110 -6.60 5.40 12.80
N ASP A 111 -7.71 5.98 13.24
CA ASP A 111 -8.79 6.42 12.37
C ASP A 111 -8.32 7.51 11.40
N ARG A 112 -7.51 8.46 11.90
CA ARG A 112 -6.88 9.49 11.06
C ARG A 112 -5.92 8.89 10.05
N ALA A 113 -5.13 7.88 10.45
CA ALA A 113 -4.20 7.20 9.56
C ALA A 113 -4.92 6.46 8.43
N ALA A 114 -5.96 5.70 8.77
CA ALA A 114 -6.76 4.96 7.80
C ALA A 114 -7.49 5.90 6.83
N LYS A 115 -8.08 7.00 7.33
CA LYS A 115 -8.71 8.02 6.48
C LYS A 115 -7.71 8.70 5.55
N ALA A 116 -6.53 9.09 6.06
CA ALA A 116 -5.47 9.68 5.26
C ALA A 116 -4.99 8.72 4.17
N ALA A 117 -4.83 7.44 4.49
CA ALA A 117 -4.43 6.41 3.54
C ALA A 117 -5.48 6.22 2.42
N ILE A 118 -6.77 6.15 2.77
CA ILE A 118 -7.87 6.04 1.80
C ILE A 118 -7.94 7.29 0.91
N GLU A 119 -7.83 8.48 1.48
CA GLU A 119 -7.82 9.74 0.74
C GLU A 119 -6.63 9.80 -0.23
N PHE A 120 -5.45 9.41 0.24
CA PHE A 120 -4.24 9.30 -0.57
C PHE A 120 -4.45 8.35 -1.76
N LEU A 121 -5.00 7.16 -1.53
CA LEU A 121 -5.30 6.20 -2.61
C LEU A 121 -6.29 6.76 -3.61
N GLY A 122 -7.36 7.40 -3.16
CA GLY A 122 -8.35 8.01 -4.04
C GLY A 122 -7.74 9.05 -4.98
N LYS A 123 -6.78 9.85 -4.49
CA LYS A 123 -6.10 10.90 -5.26
C LYS A 123 -5.01 10.37 -6.19
N ASN A 124 -4.27 9.34 -5.77
CA ASN A 124 -3.05 8.91 -6.45
C ASN A 124 -3.17 7.58 -7.20
N TRP A 125 -4.35 6.95 -7.22
CA TRP A 125 -4.51 5.60 -7.79
C TRP A 125 -4.05 5.46 -9.23
N ASP A 126 -4.42 6.40 -10.11
CA ASP A 126 -4.07 6.30 -11.53
C ASP A 126 -2.55 6.36 -11.73
N GLU A 127 -1.87 7.15 -10.92
CA GLU A 127 -0.42 7.24 -10.93
C GLU A 127 0.23 5.95 -10.41
N ILE A 128 -0.28 5.41 -9.29
CA ILE A 128 0.17 4.13 -8.72
C ILE A 128 0.01 2.99 -9.75
N ILE A 129 -1.14 2.89 -10.40
CA ILE A 129 -1.38 1.88 -11.44
C ILE A 129 -0.53 2.14 -12.68
N GLY A 130 -0.30 3.39 -13.06
CA GLY A 130 0.61 3.75 -14.15
C GLY A 130 2.02 3.22 -13.92
N LEU A 131 2.53 3.37 -12.70
CA LEU A 131 3.82 2.80 -12.31
C LEU A 131 3.79 1.27 -12.27
N ALA A 132 2.69 0.66 -11.82
CA ALA A 132 2.55 -0.79 -11.68
C ALA A 132 2.43 -1.53 -13.04
N THR A 133 1.94 -0.84 -14.06
CA THR A 133 1.75 -1.35 -15.42
C THR A 133 2.83 -0.87 -16.40
N ALA A 134 3.78 -0.06 -15.92
CA ALA A 134 4.91 0.36 -16.71
C ALA A 134 5.71 -0.87 -17.17
N PRO A 135 6.16 -0.93 -18.44
CA PRO A 135 7.07 -1.97 -18.87
C PRO A 135 8.28 -1.96 -17.93
N ALA A 136 8.76 -3.14 -17.53
CA ALA A 136 10.01 -3.25 -16.81
C ALA A 136 11.05 -2.46 -17.62
N ALA A 137 11.69 -1.47 -17.00
CA ALA A 137 12.86 -0.88 -17.62
C ALA A 137 13.82 -2.06 -17.88
N SER A 138 14.34 -2.18 -19.10
CA SER A 138 15.39 -3.14 -19.40
C SER A 138 16.46 -2.95 -18.33
N ASP A 139 16.67 -3.97 -17.50
CA ASP A 139 17.71 -3.90 -16.48
C ASP A 139 19.02 -3.77 -17.26
N PRO A 140 19.83 -2.71 -17.06
CA PRO A 140 21.08 -2.54 -17.81
C PRO A 140 22.07 -3.70 -17.56
N GLU A 141 21.83 -4.53 -16.53
CA GLU A 141 22.56 -5.77 -16.27
C GLU A 141 22.21 -6.90 -17.27
N ASP A 142 21.04 -6.89 -17.92
CA ASP A 142 20.69 -7.85 -18.98
C ASP A 142 21.28 -7.46 -20.34
N ASP A 143 21.51 -6.16 -20.59
CA ASP A 143 22.11 -5.66 -21.84
C ASP A 143 23.62 -5.93 -21.90
N GLU A 144 24.34 -6.00 -20.77
CA GLU A 144 25.76 -6.40 -20.76
C GLU A 144 25.96 -7.88 -21.09
N VAL A 145 25.05 -8.76 -20.65
CA VAL A 145 25.10 -10.19 -20.99
C VAL A 145 24.75 -10.43 -22.45
N ALA A 146 23.78 -9.67 -22.99
CA ALA A 146 23.42 -9.74 -24.41
C ALA A 146 24.58 -9.27 -25.31
N LEU A 147 25.25 -8.16 -24.98
CA LEU A 147 26.39 -7.65 -25.75
C LEU A 147 27.60 -8.59 -25.73
N LEU A 148 27.89 -9.24 -24.60
CA LEU A 148 28.99 -10.21 -24.48
C LEU A 148 28.71 -11.54 -25.21
N SER A 149 27.45 -11.93 -25.38
CA SER A 149 27.07 -13.14 -26.12
C SER A 149 27.16 -13.00 -27.65
N THR A 150 27.22 -11.78 -28.17
CA THR A 150 27.45 -11.47 -29.60
C THR A 150 28.93 -11.31 -29.96
N LEU A 151 29.83 -11.37 -28.98
CA LEU A 151 31.28 -11.17 -29.14
C LEU A 151 32.11 -12.47 -29.01
N PHE A 152 31.46 -13.64 -28.89
CA PHE A 152 32.12 -14.96 -28.92
C PHE A 152 31.43 -15.93 -29.87
#